data_AF-A0A392MXR9-F1
#
_entry.id   AF-A0A392MXR9-F1
#
_cell.length_a   1.000
_cell.length_b   1.000
_cell.length_c   1.000
_cell.angle_alpha   90.00
_cell.angle_beta   90.00
_cell.angle_gamma   90.00
#
_symmetry.space_group_name_H-M   'P 1'
#
loop_
_entity.id
_entity.type
_entity.pdbx_description
1 polymer ?
#
loop_
_entity_poly.entity_id
_entity_poly.type
_entity_poly.pdbx_seq_one_letter_code
_entity_poly.pdbx_strand_id
1 'polypeptide(L)' 'MAHAYTFEGATNSVKSVTFSFLTNEELIKTSRINITNPILCNSLGEPVPGGLYDPALGPLLEKSVYVS' A
#
# COMPACT_ATOMS: atom_id res chain seq x y z
N MET A 1 10.19 19.69 2.54
CA MET A 1 10.54 19.17 3.88
C MET A 1 9.51 18.12 4.24
N ALA A 2 9.86 16.83 4.23
CA ALA A 2 8.99 15.79 4.76
C ALA A 2 9.10 15.82 6.29
N HIS A 3 7.98 16.01 6.99
CA HIS A 3 7.94 15.86 8.44
C HIS A 3 8.19 14.38 8.76
N ALA A 4 9.36 14.07 9.30
CA ALA A 4 9.60 12.76 9.90
C ALA A 4 8.71 12.67 11.14
N TYR A 5 7.61 11.93 11.05
CA TYR A 5 6.83 11.54 12.21
C TYR A 5 7.65 10.51 12.99
N THR A 6 8.29 10.96 14.07
CA THR A 6 8.95 10.07 15.02
C THR A 6 7.86 9.38 15.83
N PHE A 7 7.67 8.09 15.58
CA PHE A 7 6.81 7.26 16.43
C PHE A 7 7.60 6.89 17.69
N GLU A 8 7.20 7.43 18.84
CA GLU A 8 7.73 6.98 20.13
C GLU A 8 6.98 5.69 20.54
N GLY A 9 7.62 4.56 20.30
CA GLY A 9 7.10 3.23 20.64
C GLY A 9 8.18 2.33 21.25
N ALA A 10 7.75 1.34 22.04
CA ALA A 10 8.67 0.37 22.62
C ALA A 10 9.30 -0.52 21.54
N THR A 11 10.62 -0.69 21.58
CA THR A 11 11.34 -1.63 20.73
C THR A 11 11.05 -3.06 21.15
N ASN A 12 10.77 -3.93 20.17
CA ASN A 12 10.56 -5.37 20.38
C ASN A 12 11.29 -6.17 19.30
N SER A 13 11.62 -7.44 19.60
CA SER A 13 12.15 -8.40 18.63
C SER A 13 11.14 -9.49 18.31
N VAL A 14 11.22 -10.05 17.10
CA VAL A 14 10.36 -11.17 16.67
C VAL A 14 10.80 -12.43 17.41
N LYS A 15 9.90 -13.03 18.21
CA LYS A 15 10.17 -14.24 18.99
C LYS A 15 9.88 -15.54 18.23
N SER A 16 8.89 -15.52 17.34
CA SER A 16 8.47 -16.66 16.52
C SER A 16 7.72 -16.18 15.27
N VAL A 17 7.59 -17.07 14.28
CA VAL A 17 6.86 -16.83 13.04
C VAL A 17 5.82 -17.93 12.87
N THR A 18 4.59 -17.54 12.53
CA THR A 18 3.49 -18.47 12.22
C THR A 18 3.18 -18.40 10.74
N PHE A 19 3.00 -19.56 10.12
CA PHE A 19 2.53 -19.69 8.74
C PHE A 19 1.08 -20.17 8.75
N SER A 20 0.26 -19.56 7.91
CA SER A 20 -1.14 -19.89 7.76
C SER A 20 -1.62 -19.56 6.35
N PHE A 21 -2.87 -19.92 6.05
CA PHE A 21 -3.55 -19.46 4.85
C PHE A 21 -4.29 -18.16 5.14
N LEU A 22 -4.30 -17.25 4.17
CA LEU A 22 -5.10 -16.03 4.23
C LEU A 22 -6.56 -16.36 3.89
N THR A 23 -7.48 -16.03 4.78
CA THR A 23 -8.92 -16.19 4.50
C THR A 23 -9.46 -15.05 3.64
N ASN A 24 -10.58 -15.28 2.95
CA ASN A 24 -11.24 -14.23 2.16
C ASN A 24 -11.63 -13.01 3.02
N GLU A 25 -12.06 -13.24 4.27
CA GLU A 25 -12.43 -12.16 5.18
C GLU A 25 -11.22 -11.31 5.57
N GLU A 26 -10.10 -11.93 5.93
CA GLU A 26 -8.85 -11.24 6.26
C GLU A 26 -8.30 -10.47 5.05
N LEU A 27 -8.37 -11.07 3.85
CA LEU A 27 -7.97 -10.43 2.61
C LEU A 27 -8.76 -9.14 2.38
N ILE A 28 -10.09 -9.19 2.47
CA ILE A 28 -10.96 -8.02 2.25
C ILE A 28 -10.71 -6.96 3.33
N LYS A 29 -10.64 -7.35 4.61
CA LYS A 29 -10.42 -6.41 5.72
C LYS A 29 -9.06 -5.70 5.66
N THR A 30 -8.03 -6.39 5.17
CA THR A 30 -6.66 -5.86 5.11
C THR A 30 -6.39 -5.11 3.79
N SER A 31 -7.26 -5.26 2.79
CA SER A 31 -7.12 -4.57 1.49
C SER A 31 -7.38 -3.08 1.63
N ARG A 32 -6.51 -2.25 1.04
CA ARG A 32 -6.68 -0.80 1.03
C ARG A 32 -7.66 -0.34 -0.04
N ILE A 33 -7.58 -0.94 -1.22
CA ILE A 33 -8.46 -0.68 -2.37
C ILE A 33 -8.79 -1.98 -3.11
N ASN A 34 -9.84 -1.93 -3.93
CA ASN A 34 -10.16 -2.98 -4.90
C ASN A 34 -9.65 -2.57 -6.29
N ILE A 35 -8.83 -3.43 -6.91
CA ILE A 35 -8.33 -3.20 -8.28
C ILE A 35 -9.45 -3.54 -9.27
N THR A 36 -9.99 -2.51 -9.89
CA THR A 36 -11.12 -2.61 -10.83
C THR A 36 -10.75 -2.13 -12.24
N ASN A 37 -9.65 -1.39 -12.37
CA ASN A 37 -9.14 -0.87 -13.62
C ASN A 37 -7.95 -1.71 -14.11
N PRO A 38 -8.07 -2.40 -15.26
CA PRO A 38 -6.98 -3.22 -15.79
C PRO A 38 -5.87 -2.40 -16.47
N ILE A 39 -6.09 -1.10 -16.69
CA ILE A 39 -5.11 -0.20 -17.30
C ILE A 39 -3.99 0.07 -16.27
N LEU A 40 -2.75 -0.17 -16.67
CA LEU A 40 -1.58 0.01 -15.80
C LEU A 40 -1.28 1.49 -15.54
N CYS A 41 -1.13 2.25 -16.63
CA CYS A 41 -0.88 3.68 -16.62
C CYS A 41 -1.70 4.39 -17.71
N ASN A 42 -1.92 5.68 -17.53
CA ASN A 42 -2.49 6.53 -18.57
C ASN A 42 -1.46 6.77 -19.72
N SER A 43 -1.87 7.52 -20.74
CA SER A 43 -1.01 7.85 -21.90
C SER A 43 0.23 8.68 -21.57
N LEU A 44 0.28 9.31 -20.39
CA LEU A 44 1.42 10.08 -19.88
C LEU A 44 2.35 9.23 -19.00
N GLY A 45 2.02 7.95 -18.78
CA GLY A 45 2.79 7.05 -17.92
C GLY A 45 2.46 7.16 -16.43
N GLU A 46 1.42 7.90 -16.06
CA GLU A 46 1.00 8.06 -14.66
C GLU A 46 0.04 6.94 -14.24
N PRO A 47 0.01 6.57 -12.94
CA PRO A 47 -0.99 5.65 -12.42
C PRO A 47 -2.41 6.13 -12.65
N VAL A 48 -3.32 5.17 -12.80
CA VAL A 48 -4.76 5.43 -12.90
C VAL A 48 -5.47 5.03 -11.61
N PRO A 49 -6.51 5.78 -11.19
CA PRO A 49 -7.34 5.38 -10.05
C PRO A 49 -7.97 4.00 -10.25
N GLY A 50 -8.01 3.21 -9.17
CA GLY A 50 -8.51 1.83 -9.15
C GLY A 50 -7.66 0.84 -9.93
N GLY A 51 -6.49 1.26 -10.42
CA GLY A 51 -5.54 0.42 -11.14
C GLY A 51 -4.49 -0.23 -10.24
N LEU A 52 -3.60 -1.02 -10.85
CA LEU A 52 -2.56 -1.74 -10.12
C LEU A 52 -1.58 -0.80 -9.39
N TYR A 53 -1.31 0.38 -9.94
CA TYR A 53 -0.37 1.36 -9.39
C TYR A 53 -1.05 2.54 -8.67
N ASP A 54 -2.31 2.38 -8.28
CA ASP A 54 -3.06 3.43 -7.58
C ASP A 54 -2.24 4.02 -6.42
N PRO A 55 -2.11 5.36 -6.32
CA PRO A 55 -1.33 6.02 -5.27
C PRO A 55 -1.73 5.65 -3.84
N ALA A 56 -2.96 5.18 -3.60
CA ALA A 56 -3.42 4.69 -2.32
C ALA A 56 -2.70 3.40 -1.87
N LEU A 57 -2.09 2.65 -2.79
CA LEU A 57 -1.28 1.45 -2.51
C LEU A 57 0.19 1.76 -2.25
N GLY A 58 0.67 2.95 -2.60
CA GLY A 58 2.11 3.20 -2.70
C GLY A 58 2.45 4.31 -3.68
N PRO A 59 3.47 5.14 -3.41
CA PRO A 59 4.04 6.01 -4.40
C PRO A 59 4.82 5.14 -5.39
N LEU A 60 4.42 5.21 -6.66
CA LEU A 60 5.14 4.53 -7.74
C LEU A 60 6.53 5.14 -7.97
N LEU A 61 6.65 6.45 -7.81
CA LEU A 61 7.88 7.20 -8.04
C LEU A 61 8.44 7.69 -6.70
N GLU A 62 9.76 7.76 -6.58
CA GLU A 62 10.47 8.20 -5.37
C GLU A 62 10.02 9.59 -4.86
N LYS A 63 9.56 10.45 -5.76
CA LYS A 63 9.05 11.80 -5.44
C LYS A 63 7.52 11.88 -5.37
N SER A 64 6.80 10.78 -5.65
CA SER A 64 5.35 10.76 -5.53
C SER A 64 4.94 10.72 -4.07
N VAL A 65 3.89 11.45 -3.72
CA VAL A 65 3.37 11.51 -2.35
C VAL A 65 2.20 10.53 -2.25
N TYR A 66 2.18 9.71 -1.20
CA TYR A 66 1.02 8.90 -0.84
C TYR A 66 -0.22 9.81 -0.71
N VAL A 67 -1.32 9.46 -1.38
CA VAL A 67 -2.60 10.15 -1.23
C VAL A 67 -3.52 9.25 -0.40
N SER A 68 -4.00 9.78 0.74
CA SER A 68 -4.68 9.02 1.81
C SER A 68 -6.13 8.65 1.50
#